data_AF-A0A511XDG7-F1
#
_entry.id   AF-A0A511XDG7-F1
#
_cell.length_a   1.000
_cell.length_b   1.000
_cell.length_c   1.000
_cell.angle_alpha   90.00
_cell.angle_beta   90.00
_cell.angle_gamma   90.00
#
_symmetry.space_group_name_H-M   'P 1'
#
loop_
_entity.id
_entity.type
_entity.pdbx_description
1 polymer ?
#
loop_
_entity_poly.entity_id
_entity_poly.type
_entity_poly.pdbx_seq_one_letter_code
_entity_poly.pdbx_strand_id
1 'polypeptide(L)'
;MRVLNRLDAHVETLNVTVGALAHYESLDIGVARCLDRPATLPSDAAAWLDVQDQHTQKVAFHGWMLAKEPSLGIFESPVYDVRVVKCDGADVAPSPGPLVQPPVPTLPGAPPAATTDGTPQTLSAPSPGQEPADSLPSTVAPLPAAPQQGAPSGDAQTPQP
;
A
#
# COMPACT_ATOMS: atom_id res chain seq x y z
N MET A 1 6.98 -3.54 10.63
CA MET A 1 8.33 -3.19 10.12
C MET A 1 9.37 -4.13 10.71
N ARG A 2 10.60 -4.16 10.20
CA ARG A 2 11.65 -5.08 10.66
C ARG A 2 12.96 -4.35 10.88
N VAL A 3 13.67 -4.70 11.94
CA VAL A 3 14.96 -4.12 12.32
C VAL A 3 15.98 -5.25 12.39
N LEU A 4 17.16 -5.03 11.81
CA LEU A 4 18.31 -5.92 11.89
C LEU A 4 19.41 -5.21 12.68
N ASN A 5 19.90 -5.84 13.75
CA ASN A 5 21.16 -5.47 14.37
C ASN A 5 22.30 -6.22 13.67
N ARG A 6 23.23 -5.46 13.09
CA ARG A 6 24.36 -5.97 12.30
C ARG A 6 25.50 -6.47 13.18
N LEU A 7 25.54 -6.10 14.45
CA LEU A 7 26.62 -6.51 15.37
C LEU A 7 26.48 -7.97 15.83
N ASP A 8 25.26 -8.41 16.10
CA ASP A 8 24.93 -9.76 16.58
C ASP A 8 24.02 -10.54 15.62
N ALA A 9 23.72 -9.99 14.44
CA ALA A 9 22.87 -10.57 13.40
C ALA A 9 21.42 -10.89 13.83
N HIS A 10 20.92 -10.20 14.86
CA HIS A 10 19.56 -10.36 15.33
C HIS A 10 18.54 -9.57 14.49
N VAL A 11 17.41 -10.19 14.18
CA VAL A 11 16.32 -9.57 13.39
C VAL A 11 15.04 -9.59 14.19
N GLU A 12 14.46 -8.41 14.39
CA GLU A 12 13.20 -8.25 15.11
C GLU A 12 12.13 -7.60 14.22
N THR A 13 10.87 -8.03 14.37
CA THR A 13 9.74 -7.41 13.69
C THR A 13 8.94 -6.57 14.68
N LEU A 14 8.88 -5.26 14.43
CA LEU A 14 8.17 -4.30 15.26
C LEU A 14 6.82 -3.96 14.63
N ASN A 15 5.76 -4.00 15.44
CA ASN A 15 4.44 -3.49 15.10
C ASN A 15 4.26 -2.13 15.76
N VAL A 16 4.17 -1.08 14.95
CA VAL A 16 4.11 0.30 15.42
C VAL A 16 2.84 0.95 14.89
N THR A 17 2.06 1.54 15.78
CA THR A 17 0.85 2.28 15.39
C THR A 17 1.24 3.58 14.70
N VAL A 18 0.52 3.96 13.64
CA VAL A 18 0.73 5.24 12.96
C VAL A 18 0.49 6.40 13.93
N GLY A 19 1.45 7.31 14.03
CA GLY A 19 1.49 8.42 14.99
C GLY A 19 2.17 8.08 16.32
N ALA A 20 2.60 6.83 16.52
CA ALA A 20 3.33 6.41 17.72
C ALA A 20 4.84 6.31 17.47
N LEU A 21 5.57 6.23 18.58
CA LEU A 21 7.01 5.99 18.64
C LEU A 21 7.25 4.56 19.17
N ALA A 22 8.04 3.78 18.46
CA ALA A 22 8.56 2.52 18.94
C ALA A 22 10.02 2.67 19.34
N HIS A 23 10.43 1.92 20.35
CA HIS A 23 11.80 1.91 20.86
C HIS A 23 12.42 0.54 20.62
N TYR A 24 13.64 0.52 20.09
CA TYR A 24 14.43 -0.69 19.87
C TYR A 24 15.88 -0.43 20.24
N GLU A 25 16.35 -1.03 21.33
CA GLU A 25 17.70 -0.85 21.88
C GLU A 25 18.06 0.62 22.12
N SER A 26 18.63 1.30 21.12
CA SER A 26 18.98 2.72 21.15
C SER A 26 18.36 3.54 20.02
N LEU A 27 17.47 2.92 19.26
CA LEU A 27 16.71 3.57 18.19
C LEU A 27 15.32 3.95 18.68
N ASP A 28 14.97 5.19 18.40
CA ASP A 28 13.60 5.69 18.46
C ASP A 28 13.06 5.76 17.02
N ILE A 29 11.98 5.04 16.76
CA ILE A 29 11.40 4.87 15.42
C ILE A 29 9.95 5.33 15.42
N GLY A 30 9.70 6.49 14.84
CA GLY A 30 8.38 7.08 14.65
C GLY A 30 7.79 6.71 13.29
N VAL A 31 6.51 6.34 13.26
CA VAL A 31 5.78 6.08 12.02
C VAL A 31 4.74 7.17 11.82
N ALA A 32 4.96 8.10 10.90
CA ALA A 32 4.01 9.19 10.66
C ALA A 32 2.87 8.76 9.73
N ARG A 33 3.16 7.93 8.73
CA ARG A 33 2.20 7.43 7.74
C ARG A 33 2.54 6.00 7.34
N CYS A 34 1.51 5.22 7.03
CA CYS A 34 1.63 3.89 6.43
C CYS A 34 0.60 3.81 5.30
N LEU A 35 1.05 3.50 4.10
CA LEU A 35 0.23 3.36 2.89
C LEU A 35 0.42 1.96 2.34
N ASP A 36 -0.67 1.22 2.18
CA ASP A 36 -0.66 -0.08 1.52
C ASP A 36 -1.21 0.06 0.10
N ARG A 37 -0.69 -0.72 -0.85
CA ARG A 37 -1.29 -0.77 -2.18
C ARG A 37 -2.64 -1.51 -2.13
N PRO A 38 -3.64 -1.09 -2.92
CA PRO A 38 -4.92 -1.77 -2.99
C PRO A 38 -4.77 -3.25 -3.37
N ALA A 39 -5.68 -4.10 -2.88
CA ALA A 39 -5.66 -5.54 -3.13
C ALA A 39 -5.79 -5.93 -4.62
N THR A 40 -6.22 -5.01 -5.49
CA THR A 40 -6.29 -5.21 -6.95
C THR A 40 -4.93 -5.11 -7.66
N LEU A 41 -3.89 -4.64 -6.96
CA LEU A 41 -2.53 -4.49 -7.48
C LEU A 41 -1.57 -5.42 -6.71
N PRO A 42 -0.35 -5.68 -7.22
CA PRO A 42 0.65 -6.42 -6.47
C PRO A 42 0.94 -5.75 -5.12
N SER A 43 0.93 -6.53 -4.05
CA SER A 43 1.19 -6.06 -2.68
C SER A 43 2.51 -5.30 -2.60
N ASP A 44 2.47 -4.16 -1.92
CA ASP A 44 3.60 -3.31 -1.57
C ASP A 44 3.10 -2.26 -0.59
N ALA A 45 4.01 -1.74 0.24
CA ALA A 45 3.71 -0.80 1.29
C ALA A 45 4.77 0.30 1.34
N ALA A 46 4.36 1.52 1.65
CA ALA A 46 5.24 2.65 1.89
C ALA A 46 4.94 3.26 3.26
N ALA A 47 5.98 3.58 4.03
CA ALA A 47 5.80 4.29 5.29
C ALA A 47 6.69 5.54 5.36
N TRP A 48 6.16 6.60 5.95
CA TRP A 48 6.97 7.76 6.33
C TRP A 48 7.51 7.52 7.73
N LEU A 49 8.83 7.40 7.83
CA LEU A 49 9.52 7.09 9.07
C LEU A 49 10.34 8.28 9.53
N ASP A 50 10.40 8.47 10.85
CA ASP A 50 11.37 9.30 11.54
C ASP A 50 12.19 8.37 12.44
N VAL A 51 13.50 8.27 12.19
CA VAL A 51 14.39 7.38 12.96
C VAL A 51 15.48 8.22 13.59
N GLN A 52 15.62 8.09 14.91
CA GLN A 52 16.60 8.78 15.72
C GLN A 52 17.46 7.77 16.48
N ASP A 53 18.76 8.01 16.50
CA ASP A 53 19.71 7.23 17.30
C ASP A 53 20.03 8.00 18.59
N GLN A 54 19.72 7.39 19.73
CA GLN A 54 19.88 8.00 21.04
C GLN A 54 21.35 8.22 21.43
N HIS A 55 22.30 7.47 20.89
CA HIS A 55 23.73 7.69 21.16
C HIS A 55 24.24 8.95 20.47
N THR A 56 23.77 9.21 19.25
CA THR A 56 24.22 10.37 18.46
C THR A 56 23.32 11.59 18.65
N GLN A 57 22.10 11.40 19.18
CA GLN A 57 21.05 12.42 19.34
C GLN A 57 20.77 13.18 18.04
N LYS A 58 20.98 12.53 16.88
CA LYS A 58 20.71 13.09 15.55
C LYS A 58 19.56 12.33 14.89
N VAL A 59 18.75 13.07 14.13
CA VAL A 59 17.81 12.48 13.18
C VAL A 59 18.63 11.78 12.11
N ALA A 60 18.50 10.46 12.07
CA ALA A 60 19.33 9.61 11.25
C ALA A 60 18.58 9.16 9.97
N PHE A 61 17.25 9.20 9.98
CA PHE A 61 16.42 9.08 8.79
C PHE A 61 15.10 9.84 8.96
N HIS A 62 14.66 10.56 7.93
CA HIS A 62 13.35 11.21 7.90
C HIS A 62 12.81 11.21 6.46
N GLY A 63 11.91 10.29 6.15
CA GLY A 63 11.39 10.17 4.79
C GLY A 63 10.59 8.91 4.51
N TRP A 64 10.30 8.69 3.23
CA TRP A 64 9.59 7.52 2.74
C TRP A 64 10.51 6.31 2.60
N MET A 65 10.01 5.16 3.02
CA MET A 65 10.65 3.86 2.81
C MET A 65 9.61 2.89 2.25
N LEU A 66 9.99 2.16 1.19
CA LEU A 66 9.13 1.24 0.46
C LEU A 66 9.50 -0.21 0.78
N ALA A 67 8.50 -1.08 0.90
CA ALA A 67 8.69 -2.48 1.22
C ALA A 67 9.32 -3.27 0.06
N LYS A 68 8.92 -2.99 -1.19
CA LYS A 68 9.48 -3.66 -2.37
C LYS A 68 10.66 -2.94 -3.04
N GLU A 69 10.88 -1.67 -2.71
CA GLU A 69 11.98 -0.87 -3.26
C GLU A 69 12.85 -0.27 -2.13
N PRO A 70 13.55 -1.12 -1.34
CA PRO A 70 14.30 -0.68 -0.17
C PRO A 70 15.44 0.30 -0.51
N SER A 71 15.91 0.29 -1.75
CA SER A 71 16.96 1.19 -2.22
C SER A 71 16.52 2.67 -2.30
N LEU A 72 15.22 2.98 -2.27
CA LEU A 72 14.70 4.35 -2.42
C LEU A 72 14.60 5.14 -1.11
N GLY A 73 14.87 4.52 0.03
CA GLY A 73 14.77 5.16 1.34
C GLY A 73 15.58 4.38 2.35
N ILE A 74 16.90 4.47 2.26
CA ILE A 74 17.82 3.73 3.12
C ILE A 74 18.09 4.54 4.38
N PHE A 75 17.94 3.89 5.54
CA PHE A 75 18.44 4.38 6.80
C PHE A 75 19.92 4.00 6.95
N GLU A 76 20.79 5.01 6.99
CA GLU A 76 22.25 4.80 7.04
C GLU A 76 22.74 4.73 8.49
N SER A 77 22.67 3.54 9.11
CA SER A 77 23.31 3.26 10.39
C SER A 77 24.38 2.15 10.26
N PRO A 78 25.54 2.29 10.94
CA PRO A 78 26.54 1.24 10.98
C PRO A 78 26.07 0.00 11.77
N VAL A 79 25.18 0.19 12.75
CA VAL A 79 24.74 -0.85 13.67
C VAL A 79 23.41 -1.46 13.25
N TYR A 80 22.48 -0.65 12.75
CA TYR A 80 21.10 -1.08 12.52
C TYR A 80 20.66 -0.91 11.06
N ASP A 81 19.82 -1.83 10.58
CA ASP A 81 19.11 -1.75 9.29
C ASP A 81 17.60 -1.81 9.57
N VAL A 82 16.88 -0.74 9.20
CA VAL A 82 15.43 -0.63 9.41
C VAL A 82 14.74 -0.74 8.05
N ARG A 83 13.70 -1.57 7.97
CA ARG A 83 12.91 -1.75 6.74
C ARG A 83 11.42 -1.88 7.00
N VAL A 84 10.63 -1.26 6.12
CA VAL A 84 9.19 -1.50 6.03
C VAL A 84 8.95 -2.92 5.47
N VAL A 85 7.89 -3.57 5.95
CA VAL A 85 7.53 -4.93 5.52
C VAL A 85 6.13 -4.95 4.96
N LYS A 86 5.18 -4.42 5.73
CA LYS A 86 3.77 -4.26 5.35
C LYS A 86 3.13 -3.18 6.21
N CYS A 87 2.01 -2.65 5.74
CA CYS A 87 1.05 -1.92 6.55
C CYS A 87 -0.10 -2.87 6.92
N ASP A 88 -0.69 -2.66 8.10
CA ASP A 88 -1.86 -3.40 8.56
C ASP A 88 -2.89 -2.39 9.10
N GLY A 89 -4.17 -2.78 9.09
CA GLY A 89 -5.27 -1.95 9.59
C GLY A 89 -6.36 -1.74 8.55
N ALA A 90 -7.25 -0.78 8.84
CA ALA A 90 -8.31 -0.39 7.90
C ALA A 90 -7.73 0.49 6.78
N ASP A 91 -8.19 0.26 5.55
CA ASP A 91 -7.93 1.17 4.44
C ASP A 91 -8.71 2.48 4.68
N VAL A 92 -7.97 3.57 4.84
CA VAL A 92 -8.53 4.91 5.04
C VAL A 92 -8.07 5.75 3.87
N ALA A 93 -9.02 6.13 3.00
CA ALA A 93 -8.73 7.01 1.89
C ALA A 93 -8.10 8.31 2.39
N PRO A 94 -7.00 8.79 1.78
CA PRO A 94 -6.43 10.08 2.14
C PRO A 94 -7.49 11.15 1.91
N SER A 95 -7.82 11.92 2.94
CA SER A 95 -8.71 13.07 2.82
C SER A 95 -7.83 14.29 2.51
N PRO A 96 -7.82 14.79 1.26
CA PRO A 96 -7.22 16.08 1.01
C PRO A 96 -8.09 17.13 1.71
N GLY A 97 -7.47 18.09 2.38
CA GLY A 97 -8.18 19.25 2.92
C GLY A 97 -8.95 20.01 1.82
N PRO A 98 -9.77 21.01 2.19
CA PRO A 98 -10.53 21.80 1.22
C PRO A 98 -9.58 22.38 0.16
N LEU A 99 -9.88 22.09 -1.10
CA LEU A 99 -9.09 22.58 -2.23
C LEU A 99 -9.18 24.11 -2.25
N VAL A 100 -8.03 24.77 -2.16
CA VAL A 100 -7.94 26.22 -2.37
C VAL A 100 -8.23 26.46 -3.86
N GLN A 101 -9.44 26.94 -4.16
CA GLN A 101 -9.78 27.33 -5.53
C GLN A 101 -8.97 28.60 -5.86
N PRO A 102 -8.11 28.59 -6.89
CA PRO A 102 -7.46 29.82 -7.32
C PRO A 102 -8.54 30.81 -7.80
N PRO A 103 -8.29 32.14 -7.66
CA PRO A 103 -9.21 33.12 -8.21
C PRO A 103 -9.34 32.89 -9.71
N VAL A 104 -10.55 32.58 -10.16
CA VAL A 104 -10.84 32.36 -11.58
C VAL A 104 -10.73 33.71 -12.31
N PRO A 105 -9.83 33.88 -13.28
CA PRO A 105 -9.78 35.11 -14.07
C PRO A 105 -11.06 35.24 -14.89
N THR A 106 -11.82 36.32 -14.69
CA THR A 106 -12.98 36.60 -15.52
C THR A 106 -12.52 37.15 -16.87
N LEU A 107 -12.82 36.42 -17.96
CA LEU A 107 -12.68 36.98 -19.30
C LEU A 107 -13.74 38.07 -19.53
N PRO A 108 -13.38 39.23 -20.11
CA PRO A 108 -14.35 40.22 -20.54
C PRO A 108 -15.35 39.58 -21.53
N GLY A 109 -16.65 39.63 -21.20
CA GLY A 109 -17.73 39.15 -22.06
C GLY A 109 -18.34 37.79 -21.69
N ALA A 110 -17.95 37.15 -20.59
CA ALA A 110 -18.68 35.98 -20.08
C ALA A 110 -20.07 36.40 -19.55
N PRO A 111 -21.19 35.85 -20.06
CA PRO A 111 -22.51 36.14 -19.50
C PRO A 111 -22.59 35.67 -18.03
N PRO A 112 -23.37 36.34 -17.17
CA PRO A 112 -23.50 35.95 -15.78
C PRO A 112 -23.97 34.49 -15.71
N ALA A 113 -23.29 33.68 -14.90
CA ALA A 113 -23.72 32.33 -14.59
C ALA A 113 -25.18 32.40 -14.15
N ALA A 114 -26.06 31.79 -14.94
CA ALA A 114 -27.49 31.80 -14.68
C ALA A 114 -27.75 31.24 -13.28
N THR A 115 -28.25 32.09 -12.39
CA THR A 115 -28.99 31.65 -11.22
C THR A 115 -30.31 31.05 -11.73
N THR A 116 -30.31 29.77 -12.06
CA THR A 116 -31.57 29.00 -12.15
C THR A 116 -32.00 28.65 -10.75
N ASP A 117 -32.81 29.55 -10.17
CA ASP A 117 -33.88 29.15 -9.26
C ASP A 117 -34.83 28.29 -10.10
N GLY A 118 -34.74 26.96 -9.96
CA GLY A 118 -35.44 26.02 -10.83
C GLY A 118 -35.11 24.58 -10.50
N THR A 119 -36.06 23.94 -9.81
CA THR A 119 -36.47 22.52 -9.85
C THR A 119 -35.40 21.50 -10.27
N PRO A 120 -35.08 20.48 -9.44
CA PRO A 120 -34.16 19.43 -9.84
C PRO A 120 -34.64 18.78 -11.15
N GLN A 121 -33.84 18.92 -12.20
CA GLN A 121 -33.95 18.11 -13.41
C GLN A 121 -33.58 16.69 -13.01
N THR A 122 -34.58 15.90 -12.63
CA THR A 122 -34.48 14.45 -12.49
C THR A 122 -34.02 13.89 -13.83
N LEU A 123 -32.73 13.56 -13.93
CA LEU A 123 -32.23 12.65 -14.94
C LEU A 123 -32.86 11.28 -14.66
N SER A 124 -34.03 11.05 -15.24
CA SER A 124 -34.71 9.77 -15.20
C SER A 124 -33.80 8.70 -15.81
N ALA A 125 -33.23 7.85 -14.96
CA ALA A 125 -32.63 6.59 -15.38
C ALA A 125 -33.69 5.77 -16.14
N PRO A 126 -33.36 5.13 -17.28
CA PRO A 126 -34.29 4.21 -17.91
C PRO A 126 -34.52 3.02 -16.96
N SER A 127 -35.79 2.69 -16.68
CA SER A 127 -36.17 1.50 -15.93
C SER A 127 -35.65 0.22 -16.61
N PRO A 128 -35.28 -0.80 -15.81
CA PRO A 128 -34.84 -2.08 -16.33
C PRO A 128 -36.06 -2.88 -16.77
N GLY A 129 -36.13 -3.24 -18.05
CA GLY A 129 -37.19 -4.09 -18.54
C GLY A 129 -37.31 -4.08 -20.05
N GLN A 130 -36.39 -4.75 -20.72
CA GLN A 130 -36.70 -5.66 -21.82
C GLN A 130 -35.41 -6.34 -22.29
N GLU A 131 -35.22 -7.57 -21.83
CA GLU A 131 -34.44 -8.59 -22.54
C GLU A 131 -34.93 -8.69 -23.99
N PRO A 132 -33.99 -8.84 -24.92
CA PRO A 132 -34.12 -9.89 -25.92
C PRO A 132 -33.05 -10.94 -25.63
N ALA A 133 -33.50 -12.16 -25.36
CA ALA A 133 -32.67 -13.34 -25.33
C ALA A 133 -32.01 -13.55 -26.70
N ASP A 134 -30.70 -13.31 -26.79
CA ASP A 134 -29.87 -13.85 -27.85
C ASP A 134 -28.96 -14.92 -27.24
N SER A 135 -29.45 -16.16 -27.38
CA SER A 135 -28.79 -17.39 -26.97
C SER A 135 -27.50 -17.60 -27.77
N LEU A 136 -26.35 -17.29 -27.15
CA LEU A 136 -25.04 -17.76 -27.61
C LEU A 136 -24.83 -19.22 -27.16
N PRO A 137 -24.59 -20.18 -28.07
CA PRO A 137 -24.21 -21.52 -27.65
C PRO A 137 -22.80 -21.50 -27.04
N SER A 138 -22.71 -21.86 -25.77
CA SER A 138 -21.45 -22.25 -25.11
C SER A 138 -20.80 -23.40 -25.88
N THR A 139 -19.72 -23.13 -26.59
CA THR A 139 -18.74 -24.15 -26.98
C THR A 139 -17.37 -23.69 -26.50
N VAL A 140 -17.08 -24.00 -25.24
CA VAL A 140 -15.73 -23.95 -24.69
C VAL A 140 -15.05 -25.25 -25.10
N ALA A 141 -14.07 -25.17 -25.99
CA ALA A 141 -13.12 -26.26 -26.21
C ALA A 141 -12.19 -26.36 -24.98
N PRO A 142 -11.93 -27.55 -24.42
CA PRO A 142 -10.95 -27.70 -23.36
C PRO A 142 -9.53 -27.50 -23.91
N LEU A 143 -8.75 -26.62 -23.29
CA LEU A 143 -7.30 -26.55 -23.50
C LEU A 143 -6.65 -27.89 -23.07
N PRO A 144 -5.71 -28.45 -23.84
CA PRO A 144 -5.01 -29.67 -23.47
C PRO A 144 -4.10 -29.45 -22.26
N ALA A 145 -4.08 -30.47 -21.38
CA ALA A 145 -3.29 -30.53 -20.17
C ALA A 145 -1.78 -30.37 -20.44
N ALA A 146 -1.12 -29.53 -19.63
CA ALA A 146 0.34 -29.48 -19.60
C ALA A 146 0.93 -30.76 -18.94
N PRO A 147 2.08 -31.25 -19.41
CA PRO A 147 2.68 -32.50 -18.94
C PRO A 147 3.24 -32.39 -17.51
N GLN A 148 2.92 -33.42 -16.71
CA GLN A 148 3.42 -33.65 -15.36
C GLN A 148 4.95 -33.81 -15.36
N GLN A 149 5.66 -32.88 -14.73
CA GLN A 149 7.09 -33.00 -14.48
C GLN A 149 7.34 -33.83 -13.22
N GLY A 150 7.86 -35.04 -13.44
CA GLY A 150 8.87 -35.76 -12.65
C GLY A 150 8.90 -35.58 -11.14
N ALA A 151 8.51 -36.63 -10.42
CA ALA A 151 8.87 -36.88 -9.03
C ALA A 151 10.40 -37.00 -8.86
N PRO A 152 10.99 -36.42 -7.80
CA PRO A 152 12.23 -36.93 -7.25
C PRO A 152 11.92 -38.05 -6.25
N SER A 153 12.31 -39.27 -6.64
CA SER A 153 12.54 -40.39 -5.74
C SER A 153 13.63 -39.99 -4.73
N GLY A 154 13.36 -40.16 -3.44
CA GLY A 154 14.31 -39.89 -2.36
C GLY A 154 13.90 -40.59 -1.07
N ASP A 155 14.33 -41.85 -0.98
CA ASP A 155 14.50 -42.75 0.16
C ASP A 155 13.73 -42.50 1.48
N ALA A 156 12.84 -43.45 1.77
CA ALA A 156 12.44 -43.80 3.12
C ALA A 156 13.57 -44.58 3.82
N GLN A 157 14.12 -44.03 4.91
CA GLN A 157 14.94 -44.79 5.85
C GLN A 157 14.12 -45.09 7.11
N THR A 158 13.91 -46.39 7.32
CA THR A 158 13.24 -47.13 8.39
C THR A 158 13.48 -46.63 9.82
N PRO A 159 12.48 -46.68 10.71
CA PRO A 159 12.70 -46.69 12.16
C PRO A 159 12.83 -48.14 12.68
N GLN A 160 13.84 -48.40 13.52
CA GLN A 160 13.93 -49.62 14.33
C GLN A 160 14.38 -49.26 15.77
N PRO A 161 14.13 -50.15 16.76
CA PRO A 161 13.50 -49.85 18.04
C PRO A 161 14.39 -49.20 19.11
#